data_AF-A0A957IED6-F1
#
_entry.id   AF-A0A957IED6-F1
#
_cell.length_a   1.000
_cell.length_b   1.000
_cell.length_c   1.000
_cell.angle_alpha   90.00
_cell.angle_beta   90.00
_cell.angle_gamma   90.00
#
_symmetry.space_group_name_H-M   'P 1'
#
loop_
_entity.id
_entity.type
_entity.pdbx_description
1 polymer ?
#
loop_
_entity_poly.entity_id
_entity_poly.type
_entity_poly.pdbx_seq_one_letter_code
_entity_poly.pdbx_strand_id
1 'polypeptide(L)'
;SGSSQQQRLMPLFQNEAGRVFLPTAQRIWEQLLSAPIVVTDSLTGETAVKAAQSAWEAVEQSGQMLYEEMVRAQKRQRQQEQEKMAYAFAARRRAINRIGLPAVRQYRLRQLAQEEAEWQAKIAQQTGIIPEVTPILLLHVTGRGEM
;
A
#
# COMPACT_ATOMS: atom_id res chain seq x y z
N SER A 1 -15.95 -6.98 -4.98
CA SER A 1 -15.28 -7.20 -3.68
C SER A 1 -14.04 -6.34 -3.63
N GLY A 2 -14.03 -5.36 -2.72
CA GLY A 2 -13.12 -4.22 -2.75
C GLY A 2 -11.65 -4.62 -2.71
N SER A 3 -10.86 -4.08 -3.63
CA SER A 3 -9.44 -3.88 -3.40
C SER A 3 -9.32 -3.07 -2.11
N SER A 4 -8.94 -3.69 -1.00
CA SER A 4 -8.61 -2.93 0.20
C SER A 4 -7.41 -2.06 -0.17
N GLN A 5 -7.65 -0.78 -0.46
CA GLN A 5 -6.59 0.17 -0.70
C GLN A 5 -5.84 0.27 0.63
N GLN A 6 -4.64 -0.32 0.66
CA GLN A 6 -3.84 -0.36 1.87
C GLN A 6 -3.31 1.04 2.10
N GLN A 7 -3.95 1.77 3.01
CA GLN A 7 -3.49 3.10 3.40
C GLN A 7 -2.45 2.96 4.52
N ARG A 8 -1.42 3.79 4.44
CA ARG A 8 -0.36 3.91 5.45
C ARG A 8 -0.13 5.39 5.70
N LEU A 9 -0.13 5.77 6.97
CA LEU A 9 0.26 7.11 7.40
C LEU A 9 1.76 7.08 7.72
N MET A 10 2.49 8.05 7.18
CA MET A 10 3.93 8.17 7.35
C MET A 10 4.25 9.54 7.95
N PRO A 11 4.38 9.66 9.28
CA PRO A 11 4.80 10.91 9.89
C PRO A 11 6.30 11.08 9.63
N LEU A 12 6.69 12.23 9.10
CA LEU A 12 8.09 12.61 8.88
C LEU A 12 8.39 13.93 9.58
N PHE A 13 9.61 14.04 10.08
CA PHE A 13 10.14 15.28 10.64
C PHE A 13 11.56 15.44 10.10
N GLN A 14 11.85 16.62 9.58
CA GLN A 14 13.18 16.98 9.11
C GLN A 14 13.65 18.27 9.79
N ASN A 15 14.95 18.42 9.98
CA ASN A 15 15.53 19.68 10.39
C ASN A 15 15.87 20.57 9.17
N GLU A 16 16.37 21.78 9.41
CA GLU A 16 16.77 22.72 8.36
C GLU A 16 17.89 22.19 7.46
N ALA A 17 18.69 21.23 7.94
CA ALA A 17 19.71 20.56 7.14
C ALA A 17 19.17 19.38 6.30
N GLY A 18 17.85 19.16 6.28
CA GLY A 18 17.20 18.08 5.52
C GLY A 18 17.34 16.69 6.15
N ARG A 19 17.89 16.57 7.36
CA ARG A 19 18.03 15.28 8.04
C ARG A 19 16.70 14.86 8.64
N VAL A 20 16.24 13.65 8.30
CA VAL A 20 14.99 13.06 8.79
C VAL A 20 15.16 12.38 10.15
N PHE A 21 14.21 12.59 11.05
CA PHE A 21 14.15 11.98 12.39
C PHE A 21 12.77 11.36 12.66
N LEU A 22 12.64 10.06 12.39
CA LEU A 22 11.38 9.32 12.56
C LEU A 22 10.84 9.30 14.01
N PRO A 23 11.67 9.10 15.07
CA PRO A 23 11.16 9.11 16.44
C PRO A 23 10.56 10.46 16.85
N THR A 24 11.17 11.55 16.38
CA THR A 24 10.65 12.91 16.60
C THR A 24 9.31 13.10 15.89
N ALA A 25 9.20 12.62 14.65
CA ALA A 25 7.96 12.67 13.89
C ALA A 25 6.81 11.93 14.58
N GLN A 26 7.06 10.72 15.09
CA GLN A 26 6.09 9.93 15.83
C GLN A 26 5.63 10.64 17.10
N ARG A 27 6.58 11.16 17.89
CA ARG A 27 6.27 11.93 19.11
C ARG A 27 5.42 13.17 18.81
N ILE A 28 5.76 13.92 17.76
CA ILE A 28 4.96 15.09 17.35
C ILE A 28 3.56 14.63 16.96
N TRP A 29 3.43 13.60 16.12
CA TRP A 29 2.14 13.06 15.71
C TRP A 29 1.25 12.64 16.89
N GLU A 30 1.81 11.92 17.87
CA GLU A 30 1.10 11.56 19.11
C GLU A 30 0.63 12.79 19.90
N GLN A 31 1.44 13.85 19.94
CA GLN A 31 1.06 15.12 20.58
C GLN A 31 -0.08 15.81 19.84
N LEU A 32 -0.05 15.84 18.50
CA LEU A 32 -1.12 16.43 17.69
C LEU A 32 -2.48 15.73 17.91
N LEU A 33 -2.46 14.43 18.21
CA LEU A 33 -3.66 13.64 18.47
C LEU A 33 -4.19 13.77 19.90
N SER A 34 -3.36 14.22 20.85
CA SER A 34 -3.68 14.19 22.29
C SER A 34 -3.95 15.56 22.91
N ALA A 35 -3.52 16.66 22.26
CA ALA A 35 -3.69 18.00 22.78
C ALA A 35 -4.12 18.99 21.67
N PRO A 36 -4.89 20.05 22.03
CA PRO A 36 -5.15 21.13 21.10
C PRO A 36 -3.85 21.86 20.75
N ILE A 37 -3.68 22.19 19.47
CA ILE A 37 -2.50 22.86 18.95
C ILE A 37 -2.83 24.34 18.74
N VAL A 38 -1.91 25.22 19.13
CA VAL A 38 -2.00 26.65 18.83
C VAL A 38 -1.08 26.94 17.65
N VAL A 39 -1.66 27.34 16.52
CA VAL A 39 -0.91 27.81 15.35
C VAL A 39 -0.49 29.26 15.63
N THR A 40 0.81 29.50 15.74
CA THR A 40 1.35 30.82 16.06
C THR A 40 1.63 31.66 14.84
N ASP A 41 1.94 31.02 13.71
CA ASP A 41 2.32 31.69 12.46
C ASP A 41 2.12 30.75 11.26
N SER A 42 2.22 31.30 10.06
CA SER A 42 2.17 30.56 8.79
C SER A 42 3.33 30.93 7.89
N LEU A 43 3.97 29.93 7.27
CA LEU A 43 4.93 30.19 6.21
C LEU A 43 4.21 30.72 4.97
N THR A 44 4.73 31.81 4.38
CA THR A 44 4.16 32.42 3.17
C THR A 44 5.24 32.74 2.14
N GLY A 45 4.87 32.80 0.86
CA GLY A 45 5.78 33.20 -0.21
C GLY A 45 6.86 32.15 -0.48
N GLU A 46 8.07 32.60 -0.80
CA GLU A 46 9.16 31.72 -1.25
C GLU A 46 9.60 30.69 -0.20
N THR A 47 9.54 31.05 1.09
CA THR A 47 9.89 30.13 2.18
C THR A 47 8.91 28.96 2.28
N ALA A 48 7.61 29.21 2.06
CA ALA A 48 6.60 28.15 2.02
C ALA A 48 6.83 27.19 0.85
N VAL A 49 7.18 27.72 -0.33
CA VAL A 49 7.45 26.90 -1.52
C VAL A 49 8.68 26.00 -1.29
N LYS A 50 9.78 26.55 -0.76
CA LYS A 50 10.98 25.78 -0.44
C LYS A 50 10.72 24.70 0.61
N ALA A 51 9.96 25.03 1.66
CA ALA A 51 9.60 24.08 2.70
C ALA A 51 8.73 22.93 2.14
N ALA A 52 7.76 23.23 1.28
CA ALA A 52 6.92 22.22 0.63
C ALA A 52 7.72 21.30 -0.29
N GLN A 53 8.64 21.86 -1.09
CA GLN A 53 9.52 21.07 -1.96
C GLN A 53 10.43 20.15 -1.14
N SER A 54 11.08 20.67 -0.10
CA SER A 54 11.94 19.88 0.77
C SER A 54 11.16 18.77 1.50
N ALA A 55 9.93 19.05 1.93
CA ALA A 55 9.06 18.02 2.51
C ALA A 55 8.74 16.90 1.51
N TRP A 56 8.50 17.23 0.24
CA TRP A 56 8.28 16.24 -0.82
C TRP A 56 9.52 15.37 -1.06
N GLU A 57 10.71 15.96 -1.13
CA GLU A 57 11.96 15.21 -1.27
C GLU A 57 12.17 14.23 -0.11
N ALA A 58 11.87 14.64 1.12
CA ALA A 58 11.94 13.77 2.29
C ALA A 58 10.92 12.62 2.26
N VAL A 59 9.72 12.88 1.72
CA VAL A 59 8.68 11.87 1.49
C VAL A 59 9.13 10.84 0.46
N GLU A 60 9.73 11.27 -0.65
CA GLU A 60 10.24 10.35 -1.68
C GLU A 60 11.36 9.46 -1.13
N GLN A 61 12.33 10.05 -0.43
CA GLN A 61 13.46 9.32 0.15
C GLN A 61 13.03 8.35 1.25
N SER A 62 12.20 8.82 2.20
CA SER A 62 11.79 8.02 3.35
C SER A 62 10.69 7.01 2.99
N GLY A 63 9.87 7.34 1.98
CA GLY A 63 8.74 6.54 1.54
C GLY A 63 9.11 5.30 0.75
N GLN A 64 10.33 5.21 0.20
CA GLN A 64 10.75 4.06 -0.61
C GLN A 64 10.62 2.73 0.13
N MET A 65 11.11 2.66 1.38
CA MET A 65 11.05 1.43 2.18
C MET A 65 9.60 1.01 2.43
N LEU A 66 8.75 1.96 2.83
CA LEU A 66 7.33 1.73 3.08
C LEU A 66 6.61 1.26 1.80
N TYR A 67 6.90 1.90 0.67
CA TYR A 67 6.37 1.50 -0.63
C TYR A 67 6.78 0.07 -1.00
N GLU A 68 8.06 -0.28 -0.88
CA GLU A 68 8.55 -1.63 -1.17
C GLU A 68 7.88 -2.68 -0.28
N GLU A 69 7.70 -2.38 1.02
CA GLU A 69 6.99 -3.26 1.94
C GLU A 69 5.54 -3.48 1.53
N MET A 70 4.83 -2.41 1.16
CA MET A 70 3.44 -2.50 0.68
C MET A 70 3.34 -3.33 -0.61
N VAL A 71 4.25 -3.11 -1.56
CA VAL A 71 4.33 -3.90 -2.81
C VAL A 71 4.59 -5.37 -2.49
N ARG A 72 5.54 -5.68 -1.59
CA ARG A 72 5.84 -7.06 -1.18
C ARG A 72 4.66 -7.72 -0.47
N ALA A 73 3.95 -6.98 0.40
CA ALA A 73 2.77 -7.49 1.10
C ALA A 73 1.65 -7.83 0.11
N GLN A 74 1.35 -6.93 -0.83
CA GLN A 74 0.35 -7.18 -1.86
C GLN A 74 0.72 -8.34 -2.78
N LYS A 75 1.98 -8.41 -3.24
CA LYS A 75 2.46 -9.54 -4.05
C LYS A 75 2.27 -10.88 -3.34
N ARG A 76 2.65 -10.95 -2.05
CA ARG A 76 2.45 -12.15 -1.23
C ARG A 76 0.98 -12.53 -1.11
N GLN A 77 0.10 -11.56 -0.84
CA GLN A 77 -1.33 -11.81 -0.75
C GLN A 77 -1.89 -12.35 -2.09
N ARG A 78 -1.54 -11.73 -3.21
CA ARG A 78 -1.95 -12.19 -4.55
C ARG A 78 -1.45 -13.61 -4.84
N GLN A 79 -0.20 -13.91 -4.51
CA GLN A 79 0.38 -15.23 -4.69
C GLN A 79 -0.38 -16.28 -3.86
N GLN A 80 -0.67 -16.01 -2.59
CA GLN A 80 -1.43 -16.93 -1.74
C GLN A 80 -2.84 -17.19 -2.28
N GLU A 81 -3.52 -16.16 -2.79
CA GLU A 81 -4.83 -16.33 -3.43
C GLU A 81 -4.75 -17.16 -4.72
N GLN A 82 -3.69 -16.97 -5.52
CA GLN A 82 -3.44 -17.80 -6.71
C GLN A 82 -3.20 -19.27 -6.34
N GLU A 83 -2.38 -19.53 -5.32
CA GLU A 83 -2.08 -20.87 -4.83
C GLU A 83 -3.34 -21.58 -4.30
N LYS A 84 -4.19 -20.87 -3.54
CA LYS A 84 -5.48 -21.39 -3.06
C LYS A 84 -6.41 -21.78 -4.21
N MET A 85 -6.51 -20.92 -5.22
CA MET A 85 -7.35 -21.19 -6.40
C MET A 85 -6.81 -22.37 -7.21
N ALA A 86 -5.49 -22.44 -7.44
CA ALA A 86 -4.86 -23.57 -8.11
C ALA A 86 -5.11 -24.89 -7.37
N TYR A 87 -5.00 -24.87 -6.04
CA TYR A 87 -5.34 -26.03 -5.21
C TYR A 87 -6.82 -26.43 -5.35
N ALA A 88 -7.75 -25.46 -5.36
CA ALA A 88 -9.17 -25.72 -5.53
C ALA A 88 -9.50 -26.35 -6.89
N PHE A 89 -8.89 -25.86 -7.99
CA PHE A 89 -9.02 -26.46 -9.32
C PHE A 89 -8.49 -27.90 -9.34
N ALA A 90 -7.32 -28.15 -8.75
CA ALA A 90 -6.75 -29.49 -8.64
C ALA A 90 -7.64 -30.44 -7.82
N ALA A 91 -8.26 -29.97 -6.74
CA ALA A 91 -9.21 -30.74 -5.95
C ALA A 91 -10.48 -31.08 -6.75
N ARG A 92 -11.08 -30.10 -7.46
CA ARG A 92 -12.24 -30.33 -8.34
C ARG A 92 -11.94 -31.33 -9.45
N ARG A 93 -10.77 -31.21 -10.09
CA ARG A 93 -10.30 -32.13 -11.12
C ARG A 93 -10.17 -33.56 -10.60
N ARG A 94 -9.61 -33.75 -9.40
CA ARG A 94 -9.55 -35.08 -8.74
C ARG A 94 -10.94 -35.64 -8.45
N ALA A 95 -11.86 -34.81 -7.94
CA ALA A 95 -13.22 -35.23 -7.64
C ALA A 95 -13.99 -35.69 -8.90
N ILE A 96 -13.89 -34.94 -10.00
CA ILE A 96 -14.53 -35.30 -11.28
C ILE A 96 -14.00 -36.63 -11.82
N ASN A 97 -12.70 -36.89 -11.70
CA ASN A 97 -12.11 -38.13 -12.21
C ASN A 97 -12.60 -39.39 -11.47
N ARG A 98 -12.98 -39.25 -10.19
CA ARG A 98 -13.33 -40.37 -9.30
C ARG A 98 -14.74 -40.93 -9.53
N ILE A 99 -15.68 -40.15 -10.06
CA ILE A 99 -17.10 -40.51 -10.08
C ILE A 99 -17.74 -40.18 -11.44
N GLY A 100 -18.52 -41.12 -11.99
CA GLY A 100 -19.44 -40.89 -13.12
C GLY A 100 -19.06 -41.57 -14.44
N LEU A 101 -20.02 -41.63 -15.36
CA LEU A 101 -19.86 -42.18 -16.71
C LEU A 101 -18.73 -41.43 -17.47
N PRO A 102 -17.94 -42.11 -18.33
CA PRO A 102 -16.84 -41.50 -19.09
C PRO A 102 -17.24 -40.21 -19.81
N ALA A 103 -18.37 -40.21 -20.52
CA ALA A 103 -18.86 -39.04 -21.26
C ALA A 103 -19.16 -37.83 -20.35
N VAL A 104 -19.78 -38.06 -19.18
CA VAL A 104 -20.10 -37.00 -18.22
C VAL A 104 -18.82 -36.44 -17.58
N ARG A 105 -17.85 -37.30 -17.25
CA ARG A 105 -16.54 -36.86 -16.74
C ARG A 105 -15.82 -35.98 -17.75
N GLN A 106 -15.78 -36.39 -19.01
CA GLN A 106 -15.09 -35.65 -20.08
C GLN A 106 -15.76 -34.29 -20.34
N TYR A 107 -17.09 -34.21 -20.28
CA TYR A 107 -17.81 -32.94 -20.34
C TYR A 107 -17.43 -32.02 -19.17
N ARG A 108 -17.50 -32.51 -17.92
CA ARG A 108 -17.16 -31.71 -16.72
C ARG A 108 -15.70 -31.28 -16.67
N LEU A 109 -14.76 -32.11 -17.14
CA LEU A 109 -13.35 -31.75 -17.24
C LEU A 109 -13.11 -30.62 -18.24
N ARG A 110 -13.80 -30.63 -19.39
CA ARG A 110 -13.73 -29.54 -20.37
C ARG A 110 -14.26 -28.23 -19.79
N GLN A 111 -15.39 -28.27 -19.09
CA GLN A 111 -15.93 -27.11 -18.40
C GLN A 111 -14.95 -26.56 -17.35
N LEU A 112 -14.37 -27.42 -16.52
CA LEU A 112 -13.39 -27.00 -15.51
C LEU A 112 -12.13 -26.38 -16.14
N ALA A 113 -11.65 -26.92 -17.27
CA ALA A 113 -10.50 -26.38 -17.98
C ALA A 113 -10.78 -24.98 -18.56
N GLN A 114 -12.00 -24.76 -19.05
CA GLN A 114 -12.45 -23.44 -19.52
C GLN A 114 -12.48 -22.44 -18.37
N GLU A 115 -13.07 -22.81 -17.23
CA GLU A 115 -13.08 -21.97 -16.01
C GLU A 115 -11.66 -21.60 -15.54
N GLU A 116 -10.74 -22.57 -15.54
CA GLU A 116 -9.34 -22.36 -15.15
C GLU A 116 -8.62 -21.41 -16.12
N ALA A 117 -8.85 -21.56 -17.43
CA ALA A 117 -8.28 -20.68 -18.45
C ALA A 117 -8.80 -19.23 -18.34
N GLU A 118 -10.11 -19.07 -18.14
CA GLU A 118 -10.73 -17.75 -17.94
C GLU A 118 -10.19 -17.06 -16.68
N TRP A 119 -10.04 -17.82 -15.60
CA TRP A 119 -9.44 -17.32 -14.36
C TRP A 119 -7.98 -16.89 -14.55
N GLN A 120 -7.16 -17.70 -15.24
CA GLN A 120 -5.77 -17.33 -15.53
C GLN A 120 -5.67 -16.07 -16.39
N ALA A 121 -6.49 -15.96 -17.44
CA ALA A 121 -6.55 -14.76 -18.28
C ALA A 121 -6.92 -13.52 -17.46
N LYS A 122 -7.88 -13.64 -16.53
CA LYS A 122 -8.28 -12.55 -15.64
C LYS A 122 -7.17 -12.10 -14.69
N ILE A 123 -6.36 -13.04 -14.19
CA ILE A 123 -5.23 -12.70 -13.30
C ILE A 123 -4.06 -12.10 -14.08
N ALA A 124 -3.79 -12.58 -15.30
CA ALA A 124 -2.72 -12.06 -16.14
C ALA A 124 -2.89 -10.57 -16.50
N GLN A 125 -4.14 -10.07 -16.52
CA GLN A 125 -4.45 -8.67 -16.82
C GLN A 125 -4.28 -7.71 -15.62
N GLN A 126 -3.88 -8.20 -14.44
CA GLN A 126 -3.71 -7.32 -13.26
C GLN A 126 -2.38 -6.55 -13.35
N THR A 127 -2.48 -5.24 -13.58
CA THR A 127 -1.36 -4.32 -13.77
C THR A 127 -0.64 -3.94 -12.47
N GLY A 128 0.51 -3.27 -12.63
CA GLY A 128 1.39 -2.80 -11.54
C GLY A 128 0.71 -1.85 -10.57
N ILE A 129 1.32 -1.71 -9.38
CA ILE A 129 0.86 -0.83 -8.31
C ILE A 129 1.51 0.54 -8.52
N ILE A 130 0.70 1.59 -8.62
CA ILE A 130 1.18 2.98 -8.59
C ILE A 130 0.85 3.53 -7.21
N PRO A 131 1.84 3.98 -6.41
CA PRO A 131 1.56 4.60 -5.14
C PRO A 131 0.98 6.00 -5.35
N GLU A 132 -0.02 6.34 -4.56
CA GLU A 132 -0.54 7.71 -4.44
C GLU A 132 -0.11 8.24 -3.07
N VAL A 133 0.48 9.44 -3.06
CA VAL A 133 0.89 10.11 -1.82
C VAL A 133 0.15 11.43 -1.73
N THR A 134 -0.53 11.64 -0.60
CA THR A 134 -1.29 12.86 -0.34
C THR A 134 -0.82 13.49 0.96
N PRO A 135 -0.37 14.75 0.96
CA PRO A 135 -0.01 15.44 2.19
C PRO A 135 -1.28 15.70 3.02
N ILE A 136 -1.32 15.16 4.24
CA ILE A 136 -2.43 15.40 5.19
C ILE A 136 -2.18 16.70 5.97
N LEU A 137 -0.93 16.92 6.39
CA LEU A 137 -0.54 18.06 7.21
C LEU A 137 0.94 18.37 7.03
N LEU A 138 1.27 19.65 6.81
CA LEU A 138 2.63 20.19 6.86
C LEU A 138 2.71 21.21 7.99
N LEU A 139 3.66 21.02 8.91
CA LEU A 139 3.89 21.91 10.03
C LEU A 139 5.35 22.38 10.02
N HIS A 140 5.56 23.66 10.29
CA HIS A 140 6.87 24.19 10.64
C HIS A 140 6.97 24.26 12.16
N VAL A 141 7.93 23.55 12.74
CA VAL A 141 8.12 23.50 14.19
C VAL A 141 9.24 24.45 14.56
N THR A 142 8.92 25.50 15.28
CA THR A 142 9.92 26.40 15.87
C THR A 142 10.29 25.91 17.27
N GLY A 143 11.58 25.88 17.58
CA GLY A 143 12.03 25.77 18.96
C GLY A 143 11.61 27.02 19.73
N ARG A 144 11.23 26.88 21.00
CA ARG A 144 11.12 28.03 21.89
C ARG A 144 12.54 28.61 22.02
N GLY A 145 12.85 29.63 21.23
CA GLY A 145 14.02 30.46 21.49
C GLY A 145 13.83 31.04 22.88
N GLU A 146 14.81 30.85 23.76
CA GLU A 146 14.93 31.68 24.95
C GLU A 146 14.96 33.13 24.46
N MET A 147 13.92 33.90 24.81
CA MET A 147 13.95 35.36 24.74
C MET A 147 14.76 35.89 25.92
#